data_AF-A0A443L7I9-F1
#
_entry.id   AF-A0A443L7I9-F1
#
_cell.length_a   1.000
_cell.length_b   1.000
_cell.length_c   1.000
_cell.angle_alpha   90.00
_cell.angle_beta   90.00
_cell.angle_gamma   90.00
#
_symmetry.space_group_name_H-M   'P 1'
#
loop_
_entity.id
_entity.type
_entity.pdbx_description
1 polymer ?
#
loop_
_entity_poly.entity_id
_entity_poly.type
_entity_poly.pdbx_seq_one_letter_code
_entity_poly.pdbx_strand_id
1 'polypeptide(L)'
;MSDRVMINQFMHALVSRAGGVENAARFVDARLGIPLDGSGFSTRKGTFSKRLAGHLDWPLVEIMALEDAVGDPVVRRWLARSLPETTEAIDLMLCVSETAREVGEAVGAVADLASGRGDRARARKEVHEARGAIDRLAAAVDGEEA
;
A
#
# COMPACT_ATOMS: atom_id res chain seq x y z
N MET A 1 -6.52 -19.80 -7.78
CA MET A 1 -7.13 -19.93 -6.44
C MET A 1 -8.27 -18.94 -6.37
N SER A 2 -9.46 -19.32 -5.88
CA SER A 2 -10.61 -18.40 -5.84
C SER A 2 -10.43 -17.34 -4.75
N ASP A 3 -10.80 -16.09 -5.03
CA ASP A 3 -10.79 -14.97 -4.08
C ASP A 3 -11.45 -15.31 -2.75
N ARG A 4 -12.55 -16.06 -2.81
CA ARG A 4 -13.26 -16.55 -1.62
C ARG A 4 -12.38 -17.42 -0.72
N VAL A 5 -11.57 -18.30 -1.31
CA VAL A 5 -10.64 -19.16 -0.56
C VAL A 5 -9.55 -18.31 0.07
N MET A 6 -9.01 -17.33 -0.66
CA MET A 6 -7.97 -16.44 -0.18
C MET A 6 -8.47 -15.56 0.98
N ILE A 7 -9.63 -14.93 0.82
CA ILE A 7 -10.28 -14.14 1.87
C ILE A 7 -10.50 -15.01 3.11
N ASN A 8 -11.03 -16.24 2.96
CA ASN A 8 -11.26 -17.08 4.12
C ASN A 8 -9.96 -17.45 4.85
N GLN A 9 -8.85 -17.68 4.14
CA GLN A 9 -7.53 -17.92 4.75
C GLN A 9 -7.03 -16.70 5.53
N PHE A 10 -7.17 -15.49 4.98
CA PHE A 10 -6.84 -14.27 5.72
C PHE A 10 -7.70 -14.10 6.96
N MET A 11 -8.99 -14.39 6.86
CA MET A 11 -9.90 -14.32 8.01
C MET A 11 -9.56 -15.34 9.09
N HIS A 12 -9.11 -16.55 8.75
CA HIS A 12 -8.57 -17.51 9.73
C HIS A 12 -7.39 -16.92 10.51
N ALA A 13 -6.45 -16.28 9.82
CA ALA A 13 -5.30 -15.64 10.46
C ALA A 13 -5.71 -14.47 11.37
N LEU A 14 -6.64 -13.61 10.91
CA LEU A 14 -7.16 -12.48 11.70
C LEU A 14 -7.90 -12.96 12.95
N VAL A 15 -8.75 -13.99 12.83
CA VAL A 15 -9.46 -14.57 13.97
C VAL A 15 -8.48 -15.18 14.97
N SER A 16 -7.43 -15.86 14.51
CA SER A 16 -6.38 -16.35 15.39
C SER A 16 -5.69 -15.22 16.15
N ARG A 17 -5.37 -14.11 15.47
CA ARG A 17 -4.73 -12.93 16.09
C ARG A 17 -5.65 -12.19 17.06
N ALA A 18 -6.95 -12.21 16.83
CA ALA A 18 -7.95 -11.70 17.77
C ALA A 18 -8.07 -12.55 19.05
N GLY A 19 -7.43 -13.73 19.11
CA GLY A 19 -7.56 -14.66 20.24
C GLY A 19 -8.74 -15.62 20.11
N GLY A 20 -9.21 -15.86 18.88
CA GLY A 20 -10.26 -16.83 18.58
C GLY A 20 -11.59 -16.20 18.19
N VAL A 21 -12.54 -17.07 17.83
CA VAL A 21 -13.83 -16.71 17.20
C VAL A 21 -14.65 -15.75 18.05
N GLU A 22 -14.66 -15.97 19.37
CA GLU A 22 -15.44 -15.14 20.29
C GLU A 22 -14.95 -13.70 20.30
N ASN A 23 -13.64 -13.50 20.48
CA ASN A 23 -13.05 -12.16 20.53
C ASN A 23 -13.15 -11.47 19.17
N ALA A 24 -12.94 -12.19 18.07
CA ALA A 24 -13.13 -11.64 16.73
C ALA A 24 -14.56 -11.12 16.53
N ALA A 25 -15.56 -11.92 16.92
CA ALA A 25 -16.97 -11.52 16.80
C ALA A 25 -17.29 -10.31 17.70
N ARG A 26 -16.77 -10.29 18.94
CA ARG A 26 -16.91 -9.16 19.87
C ARG A 26 -16.25 -7.88 19.36
N PHE A 27 -15.07 -7.96 18.75
CA PHE A 27 -14.41 -6.80 18.17
C PHE A 27 -15.22 -6.21 17.02
N VAL A 28 -15.77 -7.06 16.16
CA VAL A 28 -16.65 -6.59 15.09
C VAL A 28 -17.96 -6.04 15.65
N ASP A 29 -18.55 -6.61 16.70
CA ASP A 29 -19.74 -6.05 17.38
C ASP A 29 -19.46 -4.64 17.90
N ALA A 30 -18.37 -4.47 18.66
CA ALA A 30 -17.99 -3.19 19.23
C ALA A 30 -17.77 -2.13 18.13
N ARG A 31 -17.12 -2.50 17.02
CA ARG A 31 -16.84 -1.57 15.92
C ARG A 31 -18.08 -1.17 15.13
N LEU A 32 -19.04 -2.09 14.99
CA LEU A 32 -20.30 -1.86 14.28
C LEU A 32 -21.42 -1.32 15.19
N GLY A 33 -21.14 -1.08 16.47
CA GLY A 33 -22.13 -0.61 17.45
C GLY A 33 -23.23 -1.64 17.75
N ILE A 34 -22.95 -2.92 17.55
CA ILE A 34 -23.90 -4.01 17.82
C ILE A 34 -23.75 -4.41 19.30
N PRO A 35 -24.84 -4.44 20.09
CA PRO A 35 -24.77 -4.80 21.49
C PRO A 35 -24.39 -6.27 21.69
N LEU A 36 -23.58 -6.52 22.71
CA LEU A 36 -23.31 -7.87 23.21
C LEU A 36 -24.54 -8.43 23.93
N ASP A 37 -24.56 -9.74 24.12
CA ASP A 37 -25.58 -10.35 24.97
C ASP A 37 -25.39 -9.94 26.45
N GLY A 38 -26.39 -10.23 27.29
CA GLY A 38 -26.35 -9.94 28.73
C GLY A 38 -25.22 -10.62 29.51
N SER A 39 -24.44 -11.49 28.87
CA SER A 39 -23.23 -12.14 29.42
C SER A 39 -21.92 -11.58 28.86
N GLY A 40 -21.97 -10.57 27.99
CA GLY A 40 -20.79 -9.95 27.38
C GLY A 40 -20.18 -10.77 26.24
N PHE A 41 -20.95 -11.68 25.63
CA PHE A 41 -20.54 -12.44 24.45
C PHE A 41 -21.20 -11.92 23.18
N SER A 42 -20.57 -12.22 22.04
CA SER A 42 -21.13 -11.87 20.74
C SER A 42 -22.27 -12.82 20.37
N THR A 43 -23.42 -12.26 19.98
CA THR A 43 -24.51 -13.05 19.40
C THR A 43 -24.15 -13.63 18.02
N ARG A 44 -23.03 -13.21 17.42
CA ARG A 44 -22.57 -13.59 16.07
C ARG A 44 -21.46 -14.63 16.05
N LYS A 45 -21.05 -15.18 17.20
CA LYS A 45 -20.03 -16.25 17.27
C LYS A 45 -20.34 -17.44 16.34
N GLY A 46 -21.60 -17.88 16.33
CA GLY A 46 -22.06 -18.97 15.45
C GLY A 46 -21.94 -18.63 13.97
N THR A 47 -22.21 -17.38 13.60
CA THR A 47 -22.06 -16.88 12.22
C THR A 47 -20.60 -16.86 11.80
N PHE A 48 -19.69 -16.37 12.66
CA PHE A 48 -18.25 -16.41 12.39
C PHE A 48 -17.73 -17.84 12.20
N SER A 49 -18.19 -18.78 13.03
CA SER A 49 -17.83 -20.20 12.91
C SER A 49 -18.26 -20.79 11.56
N LYS A 50 -19.48 -20.49 11.11
CA LYS A 50 -19.99 -20.92 9.80
C LYS A 50 -19.22 -20.30 8.63
N ARG A 51 -18.78 -19.04 8.75
CA ARG A 51 -17.95 -18.39 7.73
C ARG A 51 -16.57 -19.01 7.62
N LEU A 52 -15.90 -19.27 8.74
CA LEU A 52 -14.60 -19.93 8.77
C LEU A 52 -14.65 -21.34 8.16
N ALA A 53 -15.76 -22.07 8.39
CA ALA A 53 -16.03 -23.36 7.76
C ALA A 53 -16.40 -23.26 6.26
N GLY A 54 -16.53 -22.06 5.70
CA GLY A 54 -16.86 -21.83 4.29
C GLY A 54 -18.34 -22.03 3.94
N HIS A 55 -19.22 -22.12 4.95
CA HIS A 55 -20.67 -22.23 4.73
C HIS A 55 -21.34 -20.88 4.44
N LEU A 56 -20.71 -19.78 4.84
CA LEU A 56 -21.18 -18.42 4.62
C LEU A 56 -20.00 -17.56 4.13
N ASP A 57 -20.30 -16.56 3.32
CA ASP A 57 -19.30 -15.59 2.88
C ASP A 57 -19.11 -14.47 3.93
N TRP A 58 -17.99 -13.76 3.80
CA TRP A 58 -17.61 -12.64 4.66
C TRP A 58 -18.12 -11.31 4.10
N PRO A 59 -18.99 -10.57 4.82
CA PRO A 59 -19.36 -9.22 4.45
C PRO A 59 -18.15 -8.28 4.57
N LEU A 60 -17.93 -7.43 3.57
CA LEU A 60 -16.81 -6.51 3.53
C LEU A 60 -16.72 -5.62 4.79
N VAL A 61 -17.86 -5.12 5.27
CA VAL A 61 -17.93 -4.28 6.47
C VAL A 61 -17.40 -4.99 7.73
N GLU A 62 -17.59 -6.30 7.83
CA GLU A 62 -17.10 -7.08 8.96
C GLU A 62 -15.61 -7.42 8.82
N ILE A 63 -15.14 -7.63 7.60
CA ILE A 63 -13.70 -7.78 7.30
C ILE A 63 -12.98 -6.51 7.75
N MET A 64 -13.42 -5.35 7.28
CA MET A 64 -12.82 -4.05 7.63
C MET A 64 -12.82 -3.80 9.14
N ALA A 65 -13.94 -4.10 9.81
CA ALA A 65 -14.07 -3.95 11.25
C ALA A 65 -13.07 -4.83 12.02
N LEU A 66 -12.87 -6.08 11.59
CA LEU A 66 -11.91 -6.99 12.24
C LEU A 66 -10.47 -6.58 11.96
N GLU A 67 -10.14 -6.25 10.72
CA GLU A 67 -8.81 -5.77 10.33
C GLU A 67 -8.41 -4.53 11.12
N ASP A 68 -9.33 -3.57 11.28
CA ASP A 68 -9.10 -2.38 12.08
C ASP A 68 -8.90 -2.70 13.56
N ALA A 69 -9.68 -3.62 14.12
CA ALA A 69 -9.57 -4.01 15.53
C ALA A 69 -8.27 -4.77 15.82
N VAL A 70 -7.79 -5.57 14.86
CA VAL A 70 -6.53 -6.32 14.94
C VAL A 70 -5.31 -5.47 14.54
N GLY A 71 -5.53 -4.36 13.81
CA GLY A 71 -4.48 -3.50 13.26
C GLY A 71 -3.77 -4.12 12.06
N ASP A 72 -4.42 -5.00 11.29
CA ASP A 72 -3.83 -5.65 10.11
C ASP A 72 -4.79 -5.62 8.91
N PRO A 73 -4.61 -4.69 7.95
CA PRO A 73 -5.45 -4.56 6.77
C PRO A 73 -5.03 -5.54 5.65
N VAL A 74 -4.85 -6.82 5.96
CA VAL A 74 -4.29 -7.83 5.05
C VAL A 74 -5.18 -8.10 3.83
N VAL A 75 -6.50 -8.19 4.00
CA VAL A 75 -7.47 -8.37 2.91
C VAL A 75 -7.55 -7.10 2.07
N ARG A 76 -7.66 -5.92 2.70
CA ARG A 76 -7.67 -4.64 1.97
C ARG A 76 -6.39 -4.44 1.16
N ARG A 77 -5.22 -4.77 1.73
CA ARG A 77 -3.92 -4.69 1.02
C ARG A 77 -3.85 -5.67 -0.14
N TRP A 78 -4.37 -6.88 0.03
CA TRP A 78 -4.42 -7.88 -1.03
C TRP A 78 -5.36 -7.44 -2.17
N LEU A 79 -6.55 -6.93 -1.84
CA LEU A 79 -7.50 -6.38 -2.82
C LEU A 79 -6.89 -5.18 -3.57
N ALA A 80 -6.23 -4.26 -2.86
CA ALA A 80 -5.57 -3.12 -3.49
C ALA A 80 -4.54 -3.58 -4.53
N ARG A 81 -3.67 -4.53 -4.19
CA ARG A 81 -2.67 -5.10 -5.12
C ARG A 81 -3.26 -5.83 -6.32
N SER A 82 -4.52 -6.28 -6.22
CA SER A 82 -5.21 -6.93 -7.35
C SER A 82 -5.82 -5.93 -8.34
N LEU A 83 -5.82 -4.64 -8.03
CA LEU A 83 -6.25 -3.57 -8.93
C LEU A 83 -5.04 -3.05 -9.74
N PRO A 84 -5.06 -3.14 -11.08
CA PRO A 84 -3.98 -2.64 -11.95
C PRO A 84 -3.65 -1.15 -11.73
N GLU A 85 -4.66 -0.39 -11.30
CA GLU A 85 -4.64 1.06 -11.10
C GLU A 85 -3.87 1.49 -9.83
N THR A 86 -3.41 0.55 -8.99
CA THR A 86 -2.53 0.85 -7.84
C THR A 86 -1.04 0.73 -8.18
N THR A 87 -0.70 0.84 -9.46
CA THR A 87 0.66 1.23 -9.83
C THR A 87 0.97 2.53 -9.09
N GLU A 88 2.01 2.53 -8.24
CA GLU A 88 2.39 3.68 -7.41
C GLU A 88 2.24 4.95 -8.23
N ALA A 89 1.32 5.84 -7.82
CA ALA A 89 1.13 7.11 -8.50
C ALA A 89 2.50 7.80 -8.52
N ILE A 90 3.07 7.94 -9.72
CA ILE A 90 4.36 8.58 -9.88
C ILE A 90 4.19 10.01 -9.42
N ASP A 91 4.91 10.41 -8.37
CA ASP A 91 4.91 11.78 -7.90
C ASP A 91 5.71 12.64 -8.90
N LEU A 92 5.00 13.16 -9.91
CA LEU A 92 5.60 14.01 -10.93
C LEU A 92 6.31 15.23 -10.33
N MET A 93 5.81 15.77 -9.23
CA MET A 93 6.44 16.92 -8.58
C MET A 93 7.78 16.53 -7.97
N LEU A 94 7.88 15.34 -7.39
CA LEU A 94 9.16 14.79 -6.93
C LEU A 94 10.12 14.61 -8.12
N CYS A 95 9.68 13.97 -9.20
CA CYS A 95 10.51 13.78 -10.40
C CYS A 95 11.02 15.09 -11.01
N VAL A 96 10.17 16.13 -11.07
CA VAL A 96 10.56 17.47 -11.52
C VAL A 96 11.60 18.07 -10.59
N SER A 97 11.41 17.97 -9.28
CA SER A 97 12.34 18.54 -8.29
C SER A 97 13.73 17.88 -8.35
N GLU A 98 13.79 16.55 -8.48
CA GLU A 98 15.05 15.82 -8.66
C GLU A 98 15.73 16.22 -9.96
N THR A 99 14.97 16.27 -11.06
CA THR A 99 15.52 16.65 -12.38
C THR A 99 16.09 18.06 -12.38
N ALA A 100 15.39 19.02 -11.78
CA ALA A 100 15.85 20.40 -11.68
C ALA A 100 17.18 20.50 -10.89
N ARG A 101 17.30 19.74 -9.80
CA ARG A 101 18.53 19.70 -9.00
C ARG A 101 19.70 19.15 -9.81
N GLU A 102 19.54 17.97 -10.41
CA GLU A 102 20.60 17.29 -11.17
C GLU A 102 21.05 18.09 -12.39
N VAL A 103 20.11 18.70 -13.13
CA VAL A 103 20.43 19.60 -14.25
C VAL A 103 21.18 20.83 -13.76
N GLY A 104 20.78 21.42 -12.63
CA GLY A 104 21.48 22.55 -12.02
C GLY A 104 22.92 22.22 -11.63
N GLU A 105 23.14 21.06 -11.01
CA GLU A 105 24.46 20.54 -10.63
C GLU A 105 25.34 20.31 -11.86
N ALA A 106 24.79 19.71 -12.92
CA ALA A 106 25.48 19.53 -14.20
C ALA A 106 25.88 20.85 -14.86
N VAL A 107 24.95 21.82 -14.95
CA VAL A 107 25.23 23.15 -15.51
C VAL A 107 26.32 23.85 -14.70
N GLY A 108 26.25 23.79 -13.37
CA GLY A 108 27.27 24.36 -12.49
C GLY A 108 28.66 23.74 -12.71
N ALA A 109 28.75 22.41 -12.77
CA ALA A 109 30.02 21.72 -12.98
C ALA A 109 30.62 21.99 -14.37
N VAL A 110 29.79 22.10 -15.41
CA VAL A 110 30.24 22.47 -16.77
C VAL A 110 30.71 23.93 -16.80
N ALA A 111 30.02 24.85 -16.12
CA ALA A 111 30.43 26.25 -16.02
C ALA A 111 31.78 26.38 -15.29
N ASP A 112 31.97 25.65 -14.19
CA ASP A 112 33.24 25.63 -13.48
C ASP A 112 34.37 25.06 -14.34
N LEU A 113 34.12 23.97 -15.07
CA LEU A 113 35.08 23.43 -16.03
C LEU A 113 35.45 24.46 -17.13
N ALA A 114 34.44 25.14 -17.69
CA ALA A 114 34.65 26.16 -18.73
C ALA A 114 35.43 27.38 -18.21
N SER A 115 35.26 27.74 -16.94
CA SER A 115 36.03 28.81 -16.28
C SER A 115 37.44 28.39 -15.82
N GLY A 116 37.81 27.11 -16.02
CA GLY A 116 39.10 26.56 -15.57
C GLY A 116 39.21 26.28 -14.07
N ARG A 117 38.10 26.41 -13.32
CA ARG A 117 38.03 26.15 -11.86
C ARG A 117 37.56 24.74 -11.53
N GLY A 118 37.00 24.03 -12.51
CA GLY A 118 36.40 22.70 -12.36
C GLY A 118 37.24 21.57 -12.97
N ASP A 119 36.89 20.34 -12.57
CA ASP A 119 37.48 19.11 -13.09
C ASP A 119 36.55 18.44 -14.12
N ARG A 120 37.16 17.87 -15.17
CA ARG A 120 36.45 17.20 -16.26
C ARG A 120 35.78 15.91 -15.80
N ALA A 121 36.35 15.18 -14.84
CA ALA A 121 35.72 13.96 -14.33
C ALA A 121 34.45 14.28 -13.55
N ARG A 122 34.48 15.30 -12.70
CA ARG A 122 33.28 15.82 -12.03
C ARG A 122 32.22 16.26 -13.04
N ALA A 123 32.55 17.14 -13.99
CA ALA A 123 31.57 17.61 -14.98
C ALA A 123 30.93 16.45 -15.77
N ARG A 124 31.69 15.41 -16.12
CA ARG A 124 31.16 14.21 -16.78
C ARG A 124 30.19 13.44 -15.88
N LYS A 125 30.50 13.28 -14.59
CA LYS A 125 29.63 12.61 -13.62
C LYS A 125 28.27 13.31 -13.53
N GLU A 126 28.29 14.62 -13.24
CA GLU A 126 27.07 15.41 -13.04
C GLU A 126 26.19 15.42 -14.30
N VAL A 127 26.79 15.53 -15.50
CA VAL A 127 26.04 15.44 -16.78
C VAL A 127 25.37 14.07 -16.96
N HIS A 128 26.03 12.99 -16.51
CA HIS A 128 25.46 11.65 -16.61
C HIS A 128 24.31 11.45 -15.62
N GLU A 129 24.41 12.02 -14.42
CA GLU A 129 23.35 12.00 -13.41
C GLU A 129 22.13 12.82 -13.88
N ALA A 130 22.35 14.01 -14.45
CA ALA A 130 21.31 14.83 -15.08
C ALA A 130 20.60 14.10 -16.22
N ARG A 131 21.33 13.38 -17.07
CA ARG A 131 20.73 12.55 -18.13
C ARG A 131 19.83 11.46 -17.55
N GLY A 132 20.31 10.74 -16.52
CA GLY A 132 19.52 9.71 -15.86
C GLY A 132 18.27 10.26 -15.16
N ALA A 133 18.29 11.50 -14.67
CA ALA A 133 17.11 12.16 -14.12
C ALA A 133 16.10 12.54 -15.21
N ILE A 134 16.57 13.08 -16.34
CA ILE A 134 15.72 13.41 -17.49
C ILE A 134 15.06 12.15 -18.07
N ASP A 135 15.80 11.06 -18.21
CA ASP A 135 15.27 9.78 -18.73
C ASP A 135 14.16 9.23 -17.79
N ARG A 136 14.32 9.38 -16.47
CA ARG A 136 13.29 9.01 -15.49
C ARG A 136 12.06 9.91 -15.57
N LEU A 137 12.23 11.22 -15.75
CA LEU A 137 11.12 12.16 -15.91
C LEU A 137 10.35 11.89 -17.21
N ALA A 138 11.03 11.57 -18.31
CA ALA A 138 10.39 11.21 -19.58
C ALA A 138 9.53 9.95 -19.41
N ALA A 139 10.08 8.90 -18.80
CA ALA A 139 9.33 7.68 -18.53
C ALA A 139 8.12 7.91 -17.60
N ALA A 140 8.24 8.83 -16.64
CA ALA A 140 7.14 9.21 -15.76
C ALA A 140 6.00 9.90 -16.51
N VAL A 141 6.32 10.81 -17.43
CA VAL A 141 5.33 11.53 -18.26
C VAL A 141 4.67 10.58 -19.27
N ASP A 142 5.45 9.73 -19.93
CA ASP A 142 4.93 8.77 -20.92
C ASP A 142 4.06 7.68 -20.26
N GLY A 143 4.27 7.42 -18.97
CA GLY A 143 3.48 6.48 -18.17
C GLY A 143 2.08 6.98 -17.76
N GLU A 144 1.75 8.26 -17.96
CA GLU A 144 0.42 8.82 -17.66
C GLU A 144 -0.61 8.65 -18.80
N GLU A 145 -0.24 8.11 -19.97
CA GLU A 145 -1.15 7.94 -21.12
C GLU A 145 -1.99 6.63 -21.13
N ALA A 146 -2.01 5.84 -20.06
CA ALA A 146 -2.71 4.54 -20.00
C ALA A 146 -4.03 4.55 -19.20
#